data_AF-A0A1L9TBF1-F1
#
_entry.id   AF-A0A1L9TBF1-F1
#
_cell.length_a   1.000
_cell.length_b   1.000
_cell.length_c   1.000
_cell.angle_alpha   90.00
_cell.angle_beta   90.00
_cell.angle_gamma   90.00
#
_symmetry.space_group_name_H-M   'P 1'
#
loop_
_entity.id
_entity.type
_entity.pdbx_description
1 polymer ?
#
loop_
_entity_poly.entity_id
_entity_poly.type
_entity_poly.pdbx_seq_one_letter_code
_entity_poly.pdbx_strand_id
1 'polypeptide(L)'
;MASEISLPENKKNRYRSRKAFRQMRDRRREGIIKKANEYSKLCSADVCLGIRLRDSGRVYTFLADESGFWSSFESQVVAKTFPTPIRRTTEDFAPSHGTQHGSRESDTSNDNIGPT
;
A
#
# COMPACT_ATOMS: atom_id res chain seq x y z
N MET A 1 -22.28 -2.57 56.81
CA MET A 1 -22.62 -2.46 55.38
C MET A 1 -21.50 -1.70 54.69
N ALA A 2 -20.42 -2.37 54.28
CA ALA A 2 -19.36 -1.74 53.50
C ALA A 2 -19.73 -1.89 52.02
N SER A 3 -20.08 -0.78 51.38
CA SER A 3 -20.34 -0.71 49.94
C SER A 3 -19.01 -0.79 49.19
N GLU A 4 -18.82 -1.85 48.40
CA GLU A 4 -17.73 -1.99 47.45
C GLU A 4 -17.78 -0.87 46.41
N ILE A 5 -16.70 -0.10 46.34
CA ILE A 5 -16.51 0.92 45.31
C ILE A 5 -15.95 0.20 44.08
N SER A 6 -16.79 0.06 43.05
CA SER A 6 -16.38 -0.45 41.75
C SER A 6 -15.31 0.47 41.14
N LEU A 7 -14.08 -0.04 41.01
CA LEU A 7 -12.95 0.67 40.39
C LEU A 7 -13.24 0.95 38.90
N PRO A 8 -12.93 2.17 38.40
CA PRO A 8 -13.17 2.52 37.01
C PRO A 8 -12.20 1.79 36.09
N GLU A 9 -12.73 0.89 35.27
CA GLU A 9 -11.98 0.14 34.25
C GLU A 9 -11.21 1.09 33.32
N ASN A 10 -9.90 0.84 33.17
CA ASN A 10 -8.95 1.70 32.47
C ASN A 10 -9.14 1.67 30.94
N LYS A 11 -10.14 2.41 30.45
CA LYS A 11 -10.52 2.56 29.03
C LYS A 11 -9.37 3.06 28.15
N LYS A 12 -8.44 3.85 28.71
CA LYS A 12 -7.30 4.44 27.97
C LYS A 12 -6.28 3.38 27.53
N ASN A 13 -5.98 2.40 28.37
CA ASN A 13 -4.99 1.36 28.05
C ASN A 13 -5.51 0.43 26.93
N ARG A 14 -6.79 0.04 27.00
CA ARG A 14 -7.46 -0.79 25.97
C ARG A 14 -7.61 -0.07 24.62
N TYR A 15 -7.69 1.26 24.60
CA TYR A 15 -7.70 2.03 23.36
C TYR A 15 -6.32 2.07 22.70
N ARG A 16 -5.24 2.24 23.48
CA ARG A 16 -3.86 2.21 22.98
C ARG A 16 -3.52 0.85 22.35
N SER A 17 -3.94 -0.26 22.97
CA SER A 17 -3.70 -1.60 22.40
C SER A 17 -4.48 -1.82 21.10
N ARG A 18 -5.74 -1.35 21.00
CA ARG A 18 -6.53 -1.42 19.75
C ARG A 18 -5.92 -0.57 18.64
N LYS A 19 -5.40 0.62 18.96
CA LYS A 19 -4.69 1.46 17.98
C LYS A 19 -3.40 0.79 17.50
N ALA A 20 -2.60 0.26 18.41
CA ALA A 20 -1.38 -0.48 18.08
C ALA A 20 -1.68 -1.71 17.20
N PHE A 21 -2.73 -2.47 17.52
CA PHE A 21 -3.16 -3.61 16.71
C PHE A 21 -3.59 -3.20 15.30
N ARG A 22 -4.36 -2.11 15.15
CA ARG A 22 -4.73 -1.57 13.84
C ARG A 22 -3.49 -1.19 13.03
N GLN A 23 -2.54 -0.48 13.63
CA GLN A 23 -1.28 -0.12 12.96
C GLN A 23 -0.46 -1.34 12.54
N MET A 24 -0.33 -2.34 13.42
CA MET A 24 0.34 -3.60 13.10
C MET A 24 -0.34 -4.28 11.91
N ARG A 25 -1.68 -4.36 11.92
CA ARG A 25 -2.46 -4.95 10.83
C ARG A 25 -2.27 -4.20 9.52
N ASP A 26 -2.32 -2.88 9.54
CA ASP A 26 -2.16 -2.04 8.35
C ASP A 26 -0.75 -2.17 7.77
N ARG A 27 0.30 -2.20 8.62
CA ARG A 27 1.68 -2.44 8.20
C ARG A 27 1.88 -3.81 7.57
N ARG A 28 1.28 -4.87 8.14
CA ARG A 28 1.36 -6.23 7.59
C ARG A 28 0.62 -6.33 6.26
N ARG A 29 -0.57 -5.72 6.15
CA ARG A 29 -1.32 -5.64 4.89
C ARG A 29 -0.49 -4.96 3.81
N GLU A 30 0.11 -3.82 4.13
CA GLU A 30 0.96 -3.10 3.18
C GLU A 30 2.19 -3.94 2.78
N GLY A 31 2.83 -4.59 3.74
CA GLY A 31 4.00 -5.44 3.48
C GLY A 31 3.70 -6.61 2.53
N ILE A 32 2.57 -7.30 2.72
CA ILE A 32 2.22 -8.42 1.82
C ILE A 32 1.85 -7.94 0.42
N ILE A 33 1.18 -6.79 0.27
CA ILE A 33 0.88 -6.22 -1.04
C ILE A 33 2.18 -5.85 -1.77
N LYS A 34 3.13 -5.20 -1.07
CA LYS A 34 4.45 -4.89 -1.64
C LYS A 34 5.20 -6.15 -2.10
N LYS A 35 5.18 -7.22 -1.31
CA LYS A 35 5.82 -8.49 -1.68
C LYS A 35 5.15 -9.15 -2.88
N ALA A 36 3.82 -9.08 -2.98
CA ALA A 36 3.10 -9.57 -4.15
C ALA A 36 3.50 -8.80 -5.43
N ASN A 37 3.61 -7.47 -5.34
CA ASN A 37 4.10 -6.63 -6.43
C ASN A 37 5.56 -6.93 -6.81
N GLU A 38 6.46 -7.05 -5.82
CA GLU A 38 7.86 -7.42 -6.04
C GLU A 38 7.96 -8.78 -6.77
N TYR A 39 7.20 -9.78 -6.33
CA TYR A 39 7.19 -11.11 -6.95
C TYR A 39 6.69 -11.08 -8.40
N SER A 40 5.58 -10.36 -8.66
CA SER A 40 5.06 -10.20 -10.01
C SER A 40 6.11 -9.64 -10.97
N LYS A 41 6.84 -8.59 -10.56
CA LYS A 41 7.90 -7.97 -11.37
C LYS A 41 9.13 -8.88 -11.53
N LEU A 42 9.62 -9.47 -10.44
CA LEU A 42 10.84 -10.29 -10.46
C LEU A 42 10.65 -11.60 -11.24
N CYS A 43 9.46 -12.17 -11.20
CA CYS A 43 9.17 -13.46 -11.80
C CYS A 43 8.30 -13.38 -13.05
N SER A 44 7.94 -12.16 -13.52
CA SER A 44 7.02 -11.94 -14.64
C SER A 44 5.73 -12.77 -14.49
N ALA A 45 5.13 -12.70 -13.30
CA ALA A 45 4.00 -13.53 -12.92
C ALA A 45 2.73 -12.68 -12.74
N ASP A 46 1.60 -13.17 -13.27
CA ASP A 46 0.28 -12.63 -12.99
C ASP A 46 -0.15 -13.00 -11.56
N VAL A 47 -0.26 -12.00 -10.69
CA VAL A 47 -0.53 -12.15 -9.27
C VAL A 47 -1.83 -11.45 -8.89
N CYS A 48 -2.68 -12.18 -8.15
CA CYS A 48 -3.84 -11.62 -7.48
C CYS A 48 -3.78 -11.89 -5.97
N LEU A 49 -4.12 -10.88 -5.16
CA LEU A 49 -4.21 -10.99 -3.70
C LEU A 49 -5.51 -10.37 -3.20
N GLY A 50 -6.32 -11.17 -2.50
CA GLY A 50 -7.54 -10.72 -1.81
C GLY A 50 -7.41 -10.87 -0.29
N ILE A 51 -7.69 -9.81 0.46
CA ILE A 51 -7.62 -9.80 1.93
C ILE A 51 -8.98 -9.37 2.49
N ARG A 52 -9.72 -10.32 3.08
CA ARG A 52 -10.98 -10.02 3.79
C ARG A 52 -10.75 -9.98 5.29
N LEU A 53 -11.04 -8.83 5.90
CA LEU A 53 -11.09 -8.69 7.35
C LEU A 53 -12.40 -9.29 7.87
N ARG A 54 -12.32 -10.44 8.56
CA ARG A 54 -13.50 -11.17 9.04
C ARG A 54 -14.34 -10.37 10.04
N ASP A 55 -13.70 -9.51 10.82
CA ASP A 55 -14.34 -8.66 11.84
C ASP A 55 -15.23 -7.56 11.24
N SER A 56 -14.87 -7.05 10.06
CA SER A 56 -15.46 -5.84 9.48
C SER A 56 -16.01 -6.05 8.08
N GLY A 57 -15.83 -7.23 7.49
CA GLY A 57 -16.20 -7.54 6.12
C GLY A 57 -15.35 -6.82 5.06
N ARG A 58 -14.51 -5.85 5.46
CA ARG A 58 -13.70 -5.05 4.52
C ARG A 58 -12.76 -5.94 3.72
N VAL A 59 -12.79 -5.76 2.41
CA VAL A 59 -11.89 -6.43 1.47
C VAL A 59 -10.90 -5.44 0.90
N TYR A 60 -9.65 -5.88 0.80
CA TYR A 60 -8.58 -5.22 0.07
C TYR A 60 -8.15 -6.14 -1.05
N THR A 61 -7.93 -5.57 -2.24
CA THR A 61 -7.51 -6.32 -3.41
C THR A 61 -6.22 -5.73 -3.97
N PHE A 62 -5.33 -6.59 -4.45
CA PHE A 62 -4.18 -6.23 -5.25
C PHE A 62 -4.16 -7.09 -6.50
N LEU A 63 -3.96 -6.45 -7.65
CA LEU A 63 -3.89 -7.08 -8.96
C LEU A 63 -2.64 -6.59 -9.68
N ALA A 64 -1.80 -7.54 -10.06
CA ALA A 64 -0.69 -7.35 -10.98
C ALA A 64 -0.86 -8.40 -12.07
N ASP A 65 -1.67 -8.07 -13.07
CA ASP A 65 -2.17 -9.01 -14.07
C ASP A 65 -2.24 -8.28 -15.40
N GLU A 66 -1.18 -8.40 -16.19
CA GLU A 66 -1.11 -7.75 -17.50
C GLU A 66 -1.92 -8.54 -18.55
N SER A 67 -2.07 -9.85 -18.34
CA SER A 67 -2.81 -10.75 -19.24
C SER A 67 -4.33 -10.69 -19.03
N GLY A 68 -4.78 -10.17 -17.88
CA GLY A 68 -6.19 -10.16 -17.49
C GLY A 68 -6.70 -11.53 -17.00
N PHE A 69 -5.81 -12.49 -16.74
CA PHE A 69 -6.15 -13.85 -16.30
C PHE A 69 -7.02 -13.88 -15.03
N TRP A 70 -6.80 -12.93 -14.11
CA TRP A 70 -7.50 -12.79 -12.84
C TRP A 70 -8.71 -11.84 -12.90
N SER A 71 -9.07 -11.28 -14.06
CA SER A 71 -10.21 -10.35 -14.22
C SER A 71 -11.55 -10.91 -13.71
N SER A 72 -11.77 -12.23 -13.89
CA SER A 72 -12.97 -12.91 -13.38
C SER A 72 -13.01 -12.96 -11.85
N PHE A 73 -11.85 -13.10 -11.21
CA PHE A 73 -11.75 -13.07 -9.76
C PHE A 73 -12.05 -11.66 -9.22
N GLU A 74 -11.46 -10.62 -9.82
CA GLU A 74 -11.74 -9.23 -9.46
C GLU A 74 -13.25 -8.94 -9.50
N SER A 75 -13.87 -9.28 -10.64
CA SER A 75 -15.29 -9.07 -10.87
C SER A 75 -16.15 -9.75 -9.81
N GLN A 76 -15.83 -10.99 -9.44
CA GLN A 76 -16.55 -11.71 -8.39
C GLN A 76 -16.37 -11.08 -7.01
N VAL A 77 -15.18 -10.60 -6.68
CA VAL A 77 -14.91 -9.96 -5.38
C VAL A 77 -15.65 -8.63 -5.28
N VAL A 78 -15.63 -7.81 -6.34
CA VAL A 78 -16.35 -6.54 -6.42
C VAL A 78 -17.87 -6.77 -6.32
N ALA A 79 -18.41 -7.76 -7.04
CA ALA A 79 -19.85 -8.03 -7.04
C ALA A 79 -20.38 -8.58 -5.70
N LYS A 80 -19.56 -9.34 -4.96
CA LYS A 80 -20.01 -10.06 -3.75
C LYS A 80 -19.71 -9.32 -2.43
N THR A 81 -19.01 -8.19 -2.48
CA THR A 81 -18.50 -7.54 -1.26
C THR A 81 -19.08 -6.16 -1.05
N PHE A 82 -19.69 -5.96 0.12
CA PHE A 82 -20.02 -4.64 0.65
C PHE A 82 -19.29 -4.39 1.98
N PRO A 83 -18.68 -3.20 2.19
CA PRO A 83 -18.54 -2.09 1.25
C PRO A 83 -17.53 -2.37 0.12
N THR A 84 -17.49 -1.49 -0.88
CA THR A 84 -16.61 -1.60 -2.06
C THR A 84 -15.17 -1.93 -1.65
N PRO A 85 -14.55 -2.98 -2.24
CA PRO A 85 -13.17 -3.33 -1.95
C PRO A 85 -12.19 -2.18 -2.23
N ILE A 86 -11.18 -2.04 -1.38
CA ILE A 86 -10.09 -1.09 -1.62
C ILE A 86 -9.08 -1.74 -2.56
N ARG A 87 -9.01 -1.25 -3.79
CA ARG A 87 -8.16 -1.80 -4.85
C ARG A 87 -6.78 -1.15 -4.87
N ARG A 88 -5.76 -1.98 -5.09
CA ARG A 88 -4.39 -1.61 -5.44
C ARG A 88 -3.96 -2.32 -6.71
N THR A 89 -3.08 -1.69 -7.45
CA THR A 89 -2.55 -2.11 -8.74
C THR A 89 -1.04 -1.87 -8.76
N THR A 90 -0.32 -2.30 -9.78
CA THR A 90 1.13 -2.10 -9.88
C THR A 90 1.49 -0.62 -10.00
N GLU A 91 0.59 0.17 -10.59
CA GLU A 91 0.70 1.63 -10.79
C GLU A 91 0.71 2.39 -9.47
N ASP A 92 0.02 1.89 -8.44
CA ASP A 92 0.04 2.47 -7.09
C ASP A 92 1.45 2.46 -6.45
N PHE A 93 2.37 1.66 -7.00
CA PHE A 93 3.75 1.54 -6.54
C PHE A 93 4.76 2.19 -7.49
N ALA A 94 4.32 2.81 -8.59
CA ALA A 94 5.21 3.52 -9.49
C ALA A 94 5.82 4.74 -8.76
N PRO A 95 7.13 5.00 -8.90
CA PRO A 95 7.71 6.23 -8.39
C PRO A 95 7.02 7.42 -9.06
N SER A 96 6.54 8.36 -8.25
CA SER A 96 6.10 9.66 -8.74
C SER A 96 7.27 10.28 -9.51
N HIS A 97 7.14 10.39 -10.83
CA HIS A 97 8.06 11.17 -11.64
C HIS A 97 7.89 12.64 -11.25
N GLY A 98 8.63 13.07 -10.25
CA GLY A 98 8.84 14.49 -10.00
C GLY A 98 9.46 15.10 -11.25
N THR A 99 8.76 16.05 -11.86
CA THR A 99 9.25 16.92 -12.91
C THR A 99 10.63 17.47 -12.51
N GLN A 100 11.70 17.02 -13.17
CA GLN A 100 12.96 17.74 -13.15
C GLN A 100 12.75 19.02 -13.95
N HIS A 101 12.51 20.12 -13.25
CA HIS A 101 12.55 21.44 -13.85
C HIS A 101 14.00 21.71 -14.26
N GLY A 102 14.25 21.70 -15.56
CA GLY A 102 15.52 22.16 -16.10
C GLY A 102 15.72 23.63 -15.75
N SER A 103 16.91 23.97 -15.26
CA SER A 103 17.51 25.28 -15.46
C SER A 103 18.75 25.06 -16.31
N ARG A 104 18.55 25.29 -17.59
CA ARG A 104 19.59 25.54 -18.58
C ARG A 104 20.01 26.98 -18.38
N GLU A 105 21.15 27.21 -17.75
CA GLU A 105 21.93 28.43 -17.95
C GLU A 105 23.35 28.02 -18.32
N SER A 106 23.59 28.13 -19.63
CA SER A 106 24.89 28.22 -20.26
C SER A 106 25.56 29.52 -19.83
N ASP A 107 26.79 29.44 -19.36
CA ASP A 107 27.75 30.53 -19.57
C ASP A 107 29.09 29.97 -20.06
N THR A 108 29.57 30.69 -21.05
CA THR A 108 30.60 30.41 -22.05
C THR A 108 32.03 30.61 -21.57
N SER A 109 32.95 30.04 -22.36
CA SER A 109 34.37 30.43 -22.56
C SER A 109 35.36 29.72 -21.62
N ASN A 110 36.54 29.29 -22.06
CA ASN A 110 37.28 29.61 -23.28
C ASN A 110 38.28 28.48 -23.57
N ASP A 111 38.50 28.21 -24.85
CA ASP A 111 39.53 27.33 -25.37
C ASP A 111 40.93 27.79 -24.92
N ASN A 112 41.79 26.83 -24.56
CA ASN A 112 43.22 27.08 -24.50
C ASN A 112 43.97 25.84 -25.01
N ILE A 113 44.06 25.76 -26.34
CA ILE A 113 45.08 24.98 -27.04
C ILE A 113 46.20 26.00 -27.39
N GLY A 114 47.44 25.65 -27.06
CA GLY A 114 48.62 26.52 -27.07
C GLY A 114 49.06 27.10 -28.41
N PRO A 115 50.21 27.80 -28.45
CA PRO A 115 51.45 27.19 -28.95
C PRO A 115 52.69 27.66 -28.12
N THR A 116 53.88 27.06 -28.17
CA THR A 116 54.73 26.62 -29.29
C THR A 116 55.79 25.65 -28.75
#